data_AF-A0A6B1I5W1-F1
#
_entry.id   AF-A0A6B1I5W1-F1
#
_cell.length_a   1.000
_cell.length_b   1.000
_cell.length_c   1.000
_cell.angle_alpha   90.00
_cell.angle_beta   90.00
_cell.angle_gamma   90.00
#
_symmetry.space_group_name_H-M   'P 1'
#
loop_
_entity.id
_entity.type
_entity.pdbx_description
1 polymer ?
#
loop_
_entity_poly.entity_id
_entity_poly.type
_entity_poly.pdbx_seq_one_letter_code
_entity_poly.pdbx_strand_id
1 'polypeptide(L)'
;MSNEFRLKKLRGSGGFIMANVTDEQQSRGNLGGPELFLAPMGRLDSEKITKYYCNRCDTEHIQPPKIVYENPNEQVADNLILVEKGQYLCHICNSALAEYREFKKPDPNAEAGMARGLKTEPKPEPAPEPTLEPEPAPEPTLEPEPISISPIQGLVVYDDSACKVGTIADVGVSGSLSLVLLVESDDGTRQIIPWSQVRRVGEIVILNNSTAEPTLKTTSELEPTPEPLEPGTCPECNTSNSDDAKFCESCGTDLAK
;
A
#
# COMPACT_ATOMS: atom_id res chain seq x y z
N MET A 1 9.77 25.60 25.30
CA MET A 1 8.41 25.26 24.83
C MET A 1 8.26 23.78 25.05
N SER A 2 7.29 23.36 25.87
CA SER A 2 7.13 21.95 26.21
C SER A 2 6.71 21.19 24.96
N ASN A 3 7.48 20.17 24.55
CA ASN A 3 7.05 19.19 23.56
C ASN A 3 5.97 18.31 24.18
N GLU A 4 4.80 18.88 24.44
CA GLU A 4 3.68 18.16 25.02
C GLU A 4 3.04 17.31 23.93
N PHE A 5 3.19 16.00 24.04
CA PHE A 5 2.57 15.05 23.14
C PHE A 5 1.15 14.78 23.60
N ARG A 6 0.17 14.98 22.72
CA ARG A 6 -1.24 14.70 23.00
C ARG A 6 -1.77 13.67 22.02
N LEU A 7 -2.45 12.66 22.54
CA LEU A 7 -3.15 11.68 21.71
C LEU A 7 -4.33 12.36 21.01
N LYS A 8 -4.31 12.35 19.68
CA LYS A 8 -5.35 12.96 18.84
C LYS A 8 -5.81 12.00 17.74
N LYS A 9 -7.05 12.18 17.32
CA LYS A 9 -7.65 11.50 16.17
C LYS A 9 -7.35 12.30 14.91
N LEU A 10 -6.67 11.67 13.97
CA LEU A 10 -6.23 12.26 12.71
C LEU A 10 -6.96 11.59 11.56
N ARG A 11 -7.76 12.37 10.82
CA ARG A 11 -8.57 11.89 9.71
C ARG A 11 -7.75 11.75 8.44
N GLY A 12 -8.05 10.68 7.72
CA GLY A 12 -7.61 10.40 6.36
C GLY A 12 -8.80 10.04 5.47
N SER A 13 -8.56 9.95 4.17
CA SER A 13 -9.59 9.56 3.19
C SER A 13 -10.08 8.12 3.38
N GLY A 14 -9.21 7.22 3.84
CA GLY A 14 -9.49 5.80 4.05
C GLY A 14 -9.71 5.41 5.51
N GLY A 15 -9.85 6.37 6.43
CA GLY A 15 -10.11 6.10 7.85
C GLY A 15 -9.54 7.15 8.79
N PHE A 16 -9.01 6.70 9.93
CA PHE A 16 -8.35 7.59 10.88
C PHE A 16 -7.19 6.91 11.60
N ILE A 17 -6.22 7.71 12.03
CA ILE A 17 -5.08 7.27 12.83
C ILE A 17 -5.14 7.99 14.18
N MET A 18 -4.92 7.27 15.26
CA MET A 18 -4.72 7.82 16.59
C MET A 18 -3.22 7.91 16.85
N ALA A 19 -2.72 9.13 17.06
CA ALA A 19 -1.30 9.34 17.28
C ALA A 19 -1.04 10.47 18.28
N ASN A 20 0.11 10.39 18.92
CA ASN A 20 0.67 11.43 19.78
C ASN A 20 1.28 12.53 18.91
N VAL A 21 0.65 13.70 18.89
CA VAL A 21 1.07 14.85 18.08
C VAL A 21 1.52 16.01 18.96
N THR A 22 2.42 16.82 18.41
CA THR A 22 2.87 18.10 18.99
C THR A 22 1.91 19.23 18.63
N ASP A 23 1.97 20.35 19.36
CA ASP A 23 1.16 21.55 19.05
C ASP A 23 1.42 22.09 17.63
N GLU A 24 2.66 22.02 17.14
CA GLU A 24 3.03 22.42 15.77
C GLU A 24 2.45 21.49 14.70
N GLN A 25 2.40 20.18 14.96
CA GLN A 25 1.71 19.24 14.07
C GLN A 25 0.20 19.47 14.12
N GLN A 26 -0.36 19.69 15.31
CA GLN A 26 -1.79 19.94 15.48
C GLN A 26 -2.24 21.21 14.75
N SER A 27 -1.45 22.30 14.81
CA SER A 27 -1.78 23.54 14.11
C SER A 27 -1.75 23.37 12.59
N ARG A 28 -0.80 22.60 12.05
CA ARG A 28 -0.77 22.21 10.62
C ARG A 28 -1.96 21.34 10.23
N GLY A 29 -2.35 20.42 11.12
CA GLY A 29 -3.47 19.49 10.93
C GLY A 29 -4.86 20.14 10.94
N ASN A 30 -4.97 21.35 11.48
CA ASN A 30 -6.25 22.03 11.66
C ASN A 30 -6.60 22.86 10.42
N LEU A 31 -7.60 22.39 9.68
CA LEU A 31 -8.12 23.07 8.48
C LEU A 31 -9.30 24.02 8.79
N GLY A 32 -9.43 24.50 10.03
CA GLY A 32 -10.49 25.40 10.47
C GLY A 32 -11.75 24.70 11.00
N GLY A 33 -11.67 23.38 11.26
CA GLY A 33 -12.76 22.56 11.79
C GLY A 33 -12.40 21.87 13.11
N PRO A 34 -13.33 21.09 13.69
CA PRO A 34 -13.06 20.31 14.90
C PRO A 34 -12.17 19.09 14.65
N GLU A 35 -12.03 18.67 13.38
CA GLU A 35 -11.23 17.51 12.99
C GLU A 35 -9.81 17.91 12.56
N LEU A 36 -8.85 17.04 12.88
CA LEU A 36 -7.46 17.17 12.47
C LEU A 36 -7.19 16.21 11.30
N PHE A 37 -6.46 16.66 10.28
CA PHE A 37 -6.21 15.90 9.07
C PHE A 37 -4.73 15.51 8.92
N LEU A 38 -4.48 14.28 8.46
CA LEU A 38 -3.12 13.79 8.23
C LEU A 38 -2.42 14.49 7.05
N ALA A 39 -3.18 14.86 6.03
CA ALA A 39 -2.64 15.40 4.79
C ALA A 39 -1.69 16.61 5.00
N PRO A 40 -2.08 17.66 5.76
CA PRO A 40 -1.20 18.79 6.04
C PRO A 40 -0.23 18.58 7.22
N MET A 41 -0.41 17.54 8.05
CA MET A 41 0.49 17.27 9.18
C MET A 41 1.83 16.68 8.78
N GLY A 42 1.89 16.01 7.64
CA GLY A 42 3.09 15.33 7.17
C GLY A 42 3.27 13.94 7.76
N ARG A 43 4.51 13.44 7.72
CA ARG A 43 4.88 12.13 8.23
C ARG A 43 4.85 12.09 9.76
N LEU A 44 4.24 11.04 10.29
CA LEU A 44 4.25 10.71 11.71
C LEU A 44 5.15 9.50 11.94
N ASP A 45 5.94 9.55 13.01
CA ASP A 45 6.73 8.40 13.43
C ASP A 45 5.81 7.25 13.84
N SER A 46 6.14 6.04 13.39
CA SER A 46 5.34 4.84 13.69
C SER A 46 5.19 4.58 15.19
N GLU A 47 6.16 4.99 16.00
CA GLU A 47 6.13 4.88 17.47
C GLU A 47 5.09 5.81 18.12
N LYS A 48 4.76 6.92 17.45
CA LYS A 48 3.76 7.87 17.95
C LYS A 48 2.33 7.42 17.62
N ILE A 49 2.18 6.44 16.72
CA ILE A 49 0.87 5.91 16.30
C ILE A 49 0.47 4.79 17.27
N THR A 50 -0.67 4.95 17.93
CA THR A 50 -1.17 3.97 18.92
C THR A 50 -2.16 2.99 18.32
N LYS A 51 -2.97 3.44 17.38
CA LYS A 51 -3.93 2.61 16.64
C LYS A 51 -4.43 3.33 15.40
N TYR A 52 -5.05 2.61 14.48
CA TYR A 52 -5.74 3.18 13.34
C TYR A 52 -7.01 2.40 13.01
N TYR A 53 -7.90 3.03 12.27
CA TYR A 53 -9.12 2.41 11.73
C TYR A 53 -9.09 2.50 10.21
N CYS A 54 -9.45 1.40 9.56
CA CYS A 54 -9.54 1.33 8.10
C CYS A 54 -10.99 1.22 7.66
N ASN A 55 -11.46 2.15 6.83
CA ASN A 55 -12.81 2.12 6.26
C ASN A 55 -13.06 0.87 5.40
N ARG A 56 -12.01 0.31 4.79
CA ARG A 56 -12.15 -0.88 3.92
C ARG A 56 -12.26 -2.17 4.71
N CYS A 57 -11.61 -2.26 5.86
CA CYS A 57 -11.73 -3.40 6.77
C CYS A 57 -12.86 -3.23 7.79
N ASP A 58 -13.42 -2.01 7.90
CA ASP A 58 -14.39 -1.64 8.93
C ASP A 58 -13.93 -2.04 10.35
N THR A 59 -12.62 -1.98 10.61
CA THR A 59 -11.99 -2.54 11.81
C THR A 59 -10.90 -1.62 12.36
N GLU A 60 -10.77 -1.58 13.69
CA GLU A 60 -9.66 -0.93 14.39
C GLU A 60 -8.48 -1.87 14.58
N HIS A 61 -7.28 -1.34 14.37
CA HIS A 61 -6.01 -2.06 14.44
C HIS A 61 -5.06 -1.34 15.40
N ILE A 62 -4.42 -2.11 16.28
CA ILE A 62 -3.48 -1.58 17.29
C ILE A 62 -2.09 -1.37 16.67
N GLN A 63 -1.72 -2.22 15.71
CA GLN A 63 -0.45 -2.12 15.00
C GLN A 63 -0.40 -0.84 14.16
N PRO A 64 0.76 -0.17 14.04
CA PRO A 64 0.89 1.00 13.19
C PRO A 64 0.68 0.64 11.71
N PRO A 65 0.14 1.56 10.90
CA PRO A 65 -0.01 1.36 9.47
C PRO A 65 1.35 1.37 8.76
N LYS A 66 1.42 0.74 7.60
CA LYS A 66 2.61 0.74 6.75
C LYS A 66 2.75 2.11 6.08
N ILE A 67 3.86 2.81 6.32
CA ILE A 67 4.14 4.13 5.72
C ILE A 67 5.07 3.93 4.53
N VAL A 68 4.67 4.40 3.35
CA VAL A 68 5.49 4.45 2.13
C VAL A 68 5.66 5.91 1.73
N TYR A 69 6.86 6.38 1.45
CA TYR A 69 7.14 7.78 1.13
C TYR A 69 8.20 7.91 0.02
N GLU A 70 8.15 9.03 -0.67
CA GLU A 70 9.02 9.42 -1.78
C GLU A 70 9.42 10.89 -1.61
N ASN A 71 10.64 11.23 -2.00
CA ASN A 71 11.21 12.57 -1.87
C ASN A 71 11.40 13.24 -3.25
N PRO A 72 10.33 13.76 -3.87
CA PRO A 72 10.39 14.23 -5.26
C PRO A 72 11.21 15.52 -5.43
N ASN A 73 11.33 16.38 -4.41
CA ASN A 73 11.99 17.70 -4.50
C ASN A 73 11.54 18.53 -5.71
N GLU A 74 10.24 18.49 -6.02
CA GLU A 74 9.65 19.12 -7.20
C GLU A 74 9.15 20.52 -6.89
N GLN A 75 9.47 21.51 -7.73
CA GLN A 75 8.94 22.86 -7.59
C GLN A 75 7.51 22.92 -8.12
N VAL A 76 6.54 23.05 -7.21
CA VAL A 76 5.10 23.05 -7.55
C VAL A 76 4.56 24.46 -7.82
N ALA A 77 5.21 25.49 -7.28
CA ALA A 77 4.86 26.90 -7.47
C ALA A 77 6.06 27.81 -7.17
N ASP A 78 5.93 29.11 -7.46
CA ASP A 78 6.89 30.13 -7.05
C ASP A 78 7.18 30.04 -5.54
N ASN A 79 8.43 29.75 -5.18
CA ASN A 79 8.89 29.59 -3.79
C ASN A 79 8.17 28.49 -2.99
N LEU A 80 7.72 27.41 -3.64
CA LEU A 80 7.17 26.24 -2.96
C LEU A 80 7.66 24.93 -3.60
N ILE A 81 8.37 24.12 -2.81
CA ILE A 81 8.96 22.86 -3.23
C ILE A 81 8.26 21.73 -2.47
N LEU A 82 7.73 20.74 -3.19
CA LEU A 82 7.24 19.49 -2.64
C LEU A 82 8.46 18.60 -2.32
N VAL A 83 8.81 18.49 -1.04
CA VAL A 83 10.02 17.79 -0.61
C VAL A 83 9.78 16.32 -0.31
N GLU A 84 8.59 15.99 0.20
CA GLU A 84 8.22 14.62 0.57
C GLU A 84 6.72 14.43 0.28
N LYS A 85 6.37 13.27 -0.28
CA LYS A 85 4.98 12.80 -0.35
C LYS A 85 4.95 11.37 0.17
N GLY A 86 3.90 11.00 0.89
CA GLY A 86 3.79 9.64 1.38
C GLY A 86 2.36 9.21 1.66
N GLN A 87 2.21 7.90 1.80
CA GLN A 87 0.93 7.22 1.98
C GLN A 87 0.98 6.31 3.20
N TYR A 88 -0.07 6.39 4.01
CA TYR A 88 -0.33 5.46 5.11
C TYR A 88 -1.20 4.34 4.58
N LEU A 89 -0.72 3.10 4.63
CA LEU A 89 -1.40 1.92 4.13
C LEU A 89 -1.84 1.02 5.29
N CYS A 90 -3.03 0.45 5.18
CA CYS A 90 -3.50 -0.57 6.10
C CYS A 90 -2.57 -1.80 6.05
N HIS A 91 -2.18 -2.35 7.20
CA HIS A 91 -1.29 -3.51 7.25
C HIS A 91 -1.96 -4.83 6.83
N ILE A 92 -3.30 -4.89 6.82
CA ILE A 92 -4.07 -6.09 6.44
C ILE A 92 -4.42 -6.08 4.96
N CYS A 93 -5.06 -5.00 4.49
CA CYS A 93 -5.62 -4.93 3.13
C CYS A 93 -4.83 -4.00 2.18
N ASN A 94 -3.70 -3.45 2.62
CA ASN A 94 -2.84 -2.52 1.88
C ASN A 94 -3.56 -1.29 1.28
N SER A 95 -4.76 -0.97 1.77
CA SER A 95 -5.52 0.17 1.25
C SER A 95 -5.04 1.47 1.86
N ALA A 96 -5.06 2.54 1.06
CA ALA A 96 -4.62 3.86 1.49
C ALA A 96 -5.56 4.45 2.54
N LEU A 97 -5.03 4.69 3.74
CA LEU A 97 -5.70 5.34 4.86
C LEU A 97 -5.63 6.87 4.70
N ALA A 98 -4.49 7.38 4.27
CA ALA A 98 -4.25 8.80 4.02
C ALA A 98 -3.04 9.00 3.12
N GLU A 99 -3.02 10.11 2.38
CA GLU A 99 -1.83 10.65 1.73
C GLU A 99 -1.45 11.96 2.43
N TYR A 100 -0.15 12.22 2.57
CA TYR A 100 0.39 13.48 3.06
C TYR A 100 1.43 14.03 2.09
N ARG A 101 1.62 15.35 2.17
CA ARG A 101 2.59 16.09 1.36
C ARG A 101 3.28 17.10 2.25
N GLU A 102 4.60 17.14 2.19
CA GLU A 102 5.41 18.13 2.88
C GLU A 102 5.99 19.11 1.87
N PHE A 103 5.72 20.38 2.10
CA PHE A 103 6.22 21.46 1.27
C PHE A 103 7.24 22.26 2.07
N LYS A 104 8.37 22.59 1.45
CA LYS A 104 9.28 23.61 1.96
C LYS A 104 9.21 24.82 1.06
N LYS A 105 9.14 25.99 1.69
CA LYS A 105 9.48 27.24 1.01
C LYS A 105 11.00 27.34 1.08
N PRO A 106 11.73 27.49 -0.03
CA PRO A 106 13.14 27.87 0.04
C PRO A 106 13.20 29.19 0.82
N ASP A 107 14.06 29.25 1.84
CA ASP A 107 14.19 30.42 2.69
C ASP A 107 14.53 31.66 1.85
N PRO A 108 13.71 32.72 1.82
CA PRO A 108 14.16 34.04 1.38
C PRO A 108 15.04 34.71 2.45
N ASN A 109 15.45 33.97 3.48
CA ASN A 109 16.04 34.49 4.72
C ASN A 109 17.39 33.82 5.09
N ALA A 110 18.20 33.43 4.10
CA ALA A 110 19.64 33.41 4.32
C ALA A 110 20.23 34.84 4.41
N GLU A 111 19.42 35.88 4.11
CA GLU A 111 19.82 37.29 4.13
C GLU A 111 18.79 38.24 4.80
N ALA A 112 18.03 37.81 5.81
CA ALA A 112 17.22 38.71 6.65
C ALA A 112 17.56 38.54 8.14
N GLY A 113 18.82 38.85 8.45
CA GLY A 113 19.26 39.21 9.78
C GLY A 113 19.64 40.69 9.84
N MET A 114 18.78 41.51 10.45
CA MET A 114 19.07 42.66 11.34
C MET A 114 18.01 43.75 11.22
N ALA A 115 17.16 43.87 12.25
CA ALA A 115 16.27 44.99 12.44
C ALA A 115 17.05 46.28 12.79
N ARG A 116 16.79 47.39 12.08
CA ARG A 116 16.87 48.76 12.62
C ARG A 116 15.69 49.60 12.12
N GLY A 117 15.21 50.47 13.00
CA GLY A 117 13.85 51.02 13.00
C GLY A 117 13.53 52.16 12.02
N LEU A 118 12.28 52.62 12.14
CA LEU A 118 11.57 53.66 11.38
C LEU A 118 12.45 54.67 10.61
N LYS A 119 12.19 54.81 9.30
CA LYS A 119 11.77 56.05 8.62
C LYS A 119 11.36 55.82 7.15
N THR A 120 10.26 56.49 6.81
CA THR A 120 9.56 56.87 5.56
C THR A 120 10.18 56.61 4.17
N GLU A 121 9.29 56.21 3.24
CA GLU A 121 9.25 56.23 1.74
C GLU A 121 10.11 57.28 0.97
N PRO A 122 10.38 57.17 -0.37
CA PRO A 122 9.51 56.62 -1.44
C PRO A 122 10.17 55.80 -2.61
N LYS A 123 9.30 55.17 -3.44
CA LYS A 123 9.51 54.51 -4.78
C LYS A 123 9.49 55.58 -5.94
N PRO A 124 9.86 55.38 -7.24
CA PRO A 124 10.35 54.21 -8.03
C PRO A 124 11.63 54.39 -8.92
N GLU A 125 12.20 53.24 -9.34
CA GLU A 125 12.79 52.78 -10.64
C GLU A 125 13.40 53.77 -11.67
N PRO A 126 14.45 53.36 -12.43
CA PRO A 126 14.23 52.48 -13.59
C PRO A 126 15.23 51.31 -13.75
N ALA A 127 14.74 50.27 -14.43
CA ALA A 127 15.43 49.06 -14.86
C ALA A 127 16.69 49.30 -15.71
N PRO A 128 17.59 48.30 -15.76
CA PRO A 128 18.26 47.95 -17.00
C PRO A 128 17.91 46.53 -17.47
N GLU A 129 17.94 46.40 -18.79
CA GLU A 129 17.67 45.24 -19.66
C GLU A 129 18.51 43.97 -19.34
N PRO A 130 18.07 42.79 -19.84
CA PRO A 130 18.63 41.51 -19.45
C PRO A 130 20.07 41.33 -19.95
N THR A 131 20.98 41.04 -19.04
CA THR A 131 22.30 40.51 -19.40
C THR A 131 22.14 39.02 -19.70
N LEU A 132 22.43 38.64 -20.93
CA LEU A 132 22.53 37.23 -21.34
C LEU A 132 23.71 36.61 -20.59
N GLU A 133 23.42 35.71 -19.65
CA GLU A 133 24.43 34.81 -19.06
C GLU A 133 24.48 33.47 -19.81
N PRO A 134 25.66 32.82 -19.85
CA PRO A 134 26.04 31.83 -20.85
C PRO A 134 25.40 30.46 -20.62
N GLU A 135 25.31 29.67 -21.69
CA GLU A 135 24.95 28.24 -21.62
C GLU A 135 25.78 27.52 -20.55
N PRO A 136 25.14 26.80 -19.60
CA PRO A 136 25.86 25.89 -18.74
C PRO A 136 26.38 24.72 -19.59
N ALA A 137 27.67 24.45 -19.44
CA ALA A 137 28.34 23.25 -19.95
C ALA A 137 27.57 21.98 -19.54
N PRO A 138 27.62 20.89 -20.34
CA PRO A 138 26.85 19.69 -20.05
C PRO A 138 27.30 19.06 -18.73
N GLU A 139 26.38 18.98 -17.77
CA GLU A 139 26.56 18.25 -16.51
C GLU A 139 26.45 16.72 -16.74
N PRO A 140 27.13 15.92 -15.89
CA PRO A 140 27.38 14.51 -16.14
C PRO A 140 26.10 13.71 -16.05
N THR A 141 25.90 12.83 -17.04
CA THR A 141 24.89 11.77 -17.00
C THR A 141 25.20 10.85 -15.83
N LEU A 142 24.50 11.02 -14.70
CA LEU A 142 24.54 10.07 -13.60
C LEU A 142 23.76 8.82 -14.03
N GLU A 143 24.50 7.76 -14.34
CA GLU A 143 23.97 6.41 -14.47
C GLU A 143 23.22 6.02 -13.18
N PRO A 144 22.05 5.37 -13.27
CA PRO A 144 21.31 4.93 -12.08
C PRO A 144 22.15 3.92 -11.29
N GLU A 145 22.31 4.18 -9.99
CA GLU A 145 22.98 3.24 -9.09
C GLU A 145 22.31 1.86 -9.16
N PRO A 146 23.08 0.75 -9.26
CA PRO A 146 22.51 -0.57 -9.37
C PRO A 146 21.79 -0.92 -8.08
N ILE A 147 20.46 -0.94 -8.14
CA ILE A 147 19.62 -1.54 -7.11
C ILE A 147 20.07 -3.00 -7.02
N SER A 148 20.76 -3.37 -5.95
CA SER A 148 21.23 -4.74 -5.74
C SER A 148 20.01 -5.65 -5.51
N ILE A 149 19.48 -6.20 -6.60
CA ILE A 149 18.42 -7.21 -6.57
C ILE A 149 19.06 -8.49 -6.05
N SER A 150 18.87 -8.81 -4.77
CA SER A 150 19.27 -10.12 -4.27
C SER A 150 18.57 -11.19 -5.10
N PRO A 151 19.30 -12.16 -5.68
CA PRO A 151 18.69 -13.19 -6.50
C PRO A 151 17.79 -14.04 -5.61
N ILE A 152 16.48 -13.97 -5.85
CA ILE A 152 15.50 -14.83 -5.20
C ILE A 152 15.49 -16.24 -5.81
N GLN A 153 16.15 -16.43 -6.97
CA GLN A 153 16.48 -17.73 -7.53
C GLN A 153 17.41 -18.50 -6.58
N GLY A 154 17.12 -19.78 -6.35
CA GLY A 154 17.86 -20.63 -5.43
C GLY A 154 17.40 -20.59 -3.98
N LEU A 155 16.45 -19.71 -3.61
CA LEU A 155 15.87 -19.72 -2.27
C LEU A 155 14.96 -20.93 -2.06
N VAL A 156 14.98 -21.47 -0.85
CA VAL A 156 14.13 -22.61 -0.47
C VAL A 156 12.74 -22.13 -0.08
N VAL A 157 11.72 -22.80 -0.59
CA VAL A 157 10.31 -22.50 -0.35
C VAL A 157 9.73 -23.51 0.64
N TYR A 158 9.06 -23.01 1.66
CA TYR A 158 8.33 -23.78 2.66
C TYR A 158 6.85 -23.41 2.67
N ASP A 159 6.00 -24.39 2.95
CA ASP A 159 4.57 -24.15 3.20
C ASP A 159 4.32 -23.70 4.65
N ASP A 160 3.06 -23.49 5.01
CA ASP A 160 2.66 -23.10 6.37
C ASP A 160 2.89 -24.20 7.40
N SER A 161 2.99 -25.45 6.95
CA SER A 161 3.24 -26.64 7.75
C SER A 161 4.74 -26.89 7.98
N ALA A 162 5.60 -25.96 7.54
CA ALA A 162 7.05 -26.06 7.57
C ALA A 162 7.61 -27.24 6.75
N CYS A 163 6.85 -27.75 5.78
CA CYS A 163 7.32 -28.72 4.80
C CYS A 163 8.02 -28.00 3.64
N LYS A 164 9.14 -28.57 3.20
CA LYS A 164 9.88 -28.04 2.04
C LYS A 164 9.07 -28.31 0.78
N VAL A 165 8.69 -27.25 0.09
CA VAL A 165 7.92 -27.28 -1.16
C VAL A 165 8.86 -27.42 -2.37
N GLY A 166 10.03 -26.81 -2.30
CA GLY A 166 11.05 -26.88 -3.34
C GLY A 166 12.03 -25.71 -3.29
N THR A 167 12.71 -25.47 -4.40
CA THR A 167 13.65 -24.36 -4.58
C THR A 167 13.19 -23.48 -5.72
N ILE A 168 13.31 -22.16 -5.59
CA ILE A 168 12.94 -21.23 -6.67
C ILE A 168 13.89 -21.44 -7.85
N ALA A 169 13.34 -21.90 -8.97
CA ALA A 169 14.05 -22.02 -10.23
C ALA A 169 14.07 -20.68 -10.97
N ASP A 170 12.93 -19.99 -11.04
CA ASP A 170 12.82 -18.70 -11.73
C ASP A 170 11.60 -17.88 -11.27
N VAL A 171 11.52 -16.64 -11.74
CA VAL A 171 10.44 -15.69 -11.50
C VAL A 171 9.81 -15.31 -12.84
N GLY A 172 8.51 -15.55 -12.97
CA GLY A 172 7.76 -15.31 -14.20
C GLY A 172 6.68 -14.26 -14.04
N VAL A 173 6.13 -13.83 -15.17
CA VAL A 173 4.92 -13.03 -15.26
C VAL A 173 3.88 -13.82 -16.05
N SER A 174 2.70 -14.03 -15.47
CA SER A 174 1.57 -14.71 -16.11
C SER A 174 0.92 -13.79 -17.16
N GLY A 175 0.11 -14.36 -18.07
CA GLY A 175 -0.58 -13.61 -19.15
C GLY A 175 -1.48 -12.46 -18.67
N SER A 176 -1.85 -12.43 -17.39
CA SER A 176 -2.57 -11.35 -16.72
C SER A 176 -1.66 -10.27 -16.09
N LEU A 177 -0.39 -10.17 -16.50
CA LEU A 177 0.62 -9.29 -15.90
C LEU A 177 0.84 -9.53 -14.39
N SER A 178 0.55 -10.75 -13.92
CA SER A 178 0.66 -11.13 -12.50
C SER A 178 1.95 -11.90 -12.24
N LEU A 179 2.72 -11.50 -11.22
CA LEU A 179 3.98 -12.14 -10.86
C LEU A 179 3.75 -13.58 -10.32
N VAL A 180 4.57 -14.53 -10.76
CA VAL A 180 4.52 -15.94 -10.35
C VAL A 180 5.93 -16.47 -10.09
N LEU A 181 6.07 -17.42 -9.16
CA LEU A 181 7.31 -18.12 -8.87
C LEU A 181 7.30 -19.50 -9.52
N LEU A 182 8.37 -19.87 -10.20
CA LEU A 182 8.59 -21.25 -10.63
C LEU A 182 9.42 -21.95 -9.56
N VAL A 183 8.83 -22.95 -8.92
CA VAL A 183 9.45 -23.73 -7.85
C VAL A 183 9.69 -25.14 -8.36
N GLU A 184 10.92 -25.61 -8.24
CA GLU A 184 11.32 -26.98 -8.56
C GLU A 184 11.43 -27.78 -7.25
N SER A 185 10.61 -28.82 -7.13
CA SER A 185 10.65 -29.77 -6.01
C SER A 185 11.84 -30.72 -6.15
N ASP A 186 12.18 -31.46 -5.10
CA ASP A 186 13.31 -32.40 -5.13
C ASP A 186 13.12 -33.57 -6.11
N ASP A 187 11.88 -33.93 -6.45
CA ASP A 187 11.56 -34.89 -7.51
C ASP A 187 11.75 -34.35 -8.94
N GLY A 188 12.20 -33.09 -9.11
CA GLY A 188 12.35 -32.42 -10.40
C GLY A 188 11.04 -31.90 -11.00
N THR A 189 9.92 -32.04 -10.29
CA THR A 189 8.63 -31.47 -10.68
C THR A 189 8.66 -29.95 -10.53
N ARG A 190 8.24 -29.23 -11.56
CA ARG A 190 8.12 -27.76 -11.54
C ARG A 190 6.67 -27.34 -11.34
N GLN A 191 6.44 -26.49 -10.36
CA GLN A 191 5.13 -25.90 -10.10
C GLN A 191 5.19 -24.37 -10.14
N ILE A 192 4.10 -23.77 -10.58
CA ILE A 192 3.95 -22.32 -10.67
C ILE A 192 3.17 -21.88 -9.44
N ILE A 193 3.79 -21.05 -8.60
CA ILE A 193 3.22 -20.52 -7.37
C ILE A 193 2.88 -19.05 -7.59
N PRO A 194 1.60 -18.65 -7.54
CA PRO A 194 1.21 -17.26 -7.62
C PRO A 194 1.87 -16.40 -6.54
N TRP A 195 2.26 -15.17 -6.86
CA TRP A 195 2.83 -14.27 -5.84
C TRP A 195 1.86 -13.97 -4.69
N SER A 196 0.55 -14.09 -4.92
CA SER A 196 -0.48 -13.99 -3.87
C SER A 196 -0.35 -15.05 -2.78
N GLN A 197 0.29 -16.18 -3.07
CA GLN A 197 0.54 -17.25 -2.10
C GLN A 197 1.81 -17.02 -1.27
N VAL A 198 2.63 -16.03 -1.61
CA VAL A 198 3.88 -15.74 -0.89
C VAL A 198 3.57 -14.90 0.34
N ARG A 199 3.81 -15.44 1.53
CA ARG A 199 3.64 -14.74 2.82
C ARG A 199 4.84 -13.87 3.15
N ARG A 200 6.05 -14.39 2.96
CA ARG A 200 7.30 -13.69 3.29
C ARG A 200 8.44 -14.18 2.41
N VAL A 201 9.30 -13.25 2.00
CA VAL A 201 10.57 -13.51 1.29
C VAL A 201 11.71 -12.98 2.16
N GLY A 202 12.68 -13.83 2.46
CA GLY A 202 13.92 -13.50 3.15
C GLY A 202 15.02 -14.48 2.71
N GLU A 203 15.76 -15.06 3.65
CA GLU A 203 16.68 -16.19 3.36
C GLU A 203 15.93 -17.46 2.91
N ILE A 204 14.67 -17.57 3.34
CA ILE A 204 13.73 -18.59 2.90
C ILE A 204 12.43 -17.92 2.47
N VAL A 205 11.66 -18.62 1.65
CA VAL A 205 10.34 -18.17 1.20
C VAL A 205 9.27 -19.00 1.90
N ILE A 206 8.27 -18.33 2.46
CA ILE A 206 7.16 -18.98 3.17
C ILE A 206 5.87 -18.71 2.42
N LEU A 207 5.12 -19.77 2.13
CA LEU A 207 3.81 -19.69 1.48
C LEU A 207 2.68 -19.56 2.52
N ASN A 208 1.56 -19.00 2.10
CA ASN A 208 0.31 -19.05 2.84
C ASN A 208 -0.47 -20.32 2.42
N ASN A 209 -1.08 -20.99 3.39
CA ASN A 209 -2.14 -21.94 3.09
C ASN A 209 -3.42 -21.15 2.84
N SER A 210 -3.58 -20.65 1.63
CA SER A 210 -4.87 -20.24 1.12
C SER A 210 -5.18 -21.15 -0.06
N THR A 211 -5.91 -22.21 0.26
CA THR A 211 -6.59 -23.09 -0.68
C THR A 211 -7.33 -22.23 -1.71
N ALA A 212 -6.69 -22.04 -2.84
CA ALA A 212 -7.31 -21.63 -4.08
C ALA A 212 -6.61 -22.48 -5.13
N GLU A 213 -7.12 -23.71 -5.31
CA GLU A 213 -6.85 -24.50 -6.49
C GLU A 213 -7.40 -23.72 -7.71
N PRO A 214 -6.56 -23.33 -8.68
CA PRO A 214 -7.03 -23.05 -10.02
C PRO A 214 -6.83 -24.33 -10.82
N THR A 215 -7.95 -25.00 -11.07
CA THR A 215 -8.09 -26.11 -12.01
C THR A 215 -7.35 -25.86 -13.32
N LEU A 216 -6.45 -26.77 -13.71
CA LEU A 216 -6.14 -27.00 -15.12
C LEU A 216 -6.17 -28.50 -15.43
N LYS A 217 -7.28 -28.84 -16.05
CA LYS A 217 -7.57 -30.05 -16.80
C LYS A 217 -6.44 -30.26 -17.82
N THR A 218 -5.73 -31.37 -17.73
CA THR A 218 -5.02 -31.96 -18.88
C THR A 218 -5.78 -33.21 -19.28
N THR A 219 -6.24 -33.15 -20.52
CA THR A 219 -7.00 -34.11 -21.30
C THR A 219 -6.29 -35.46 -21.42
N SER A 220 -6.97 -36.56 -21.07
CA SER A 220 -6.89 -37.89 -21.71
C SER A 220 -7.93 -38.78 -21.02
N GLU A 221 -9.14 -38.87 -21.58
CA GLU A 221 -9.59 -39.99 -22.42
C GLU A 221 -10.23 -41.11 -21.58
N LEU A 222 -11.56 -41.05 -21.47
CA LEU A 222 -12.56 -42.09 -21.76
C LEU A 222 -13.86 -41.78 -20.98
N GLU A 223 -14.96 -41.81 -21.72
CA GLU A 223 -16.34 -41.58 -21.26
C GLU A 223 -16.72 -42.51 -20.08
N PRO A 224 -17.74 -42.15 -19.26
CA PRO A 224 -19.11 -42.56 -19.62
C PRO A 224 -20.23 -41.56 -19.25
N THR A 225 -21.24 -41.53 -20.12
CA THR A 225 -22.70 -41.53 -19.86
C THR A 225 -23.31 -40.51 -18.88
N PRO A 226 -24.32 -39.72 -19.30
CA PRO A 226 -25.11 -38.89 -18.38
C PRO A 226 -26.17 -39.74 -17.67
N GLU A 227 -26.04 -39.89 -16.35
CA GLU A 227 -27.10 -40.43 -15.47
C GLU A 227 -27.85 -39.31 -14.73
N PRO A 228 -29.12 -39.54 -14.34
CA PRO A 228 -30.12 -38.50 -14.13
C PRO A 228 -29.94 -37.74 -12.82
N LEU A 229 -30.31 -36.45 -12.84
CA LEU A 229 -30.43 -35.60 -11.65
C LEU A 229 -31.39 -36.24 -10.63
N GLU A 230 -30.90 -36.56 -9.44
CA GLU A 230 -31.74 -37.00 -8.34
C GLU A 230 -32.59 -35.82 -7.81
N PRO A 231 -33.92 -35.98 -7.66
CA PRO A 231 -34.79 -34.97 -7.09
C PRO A 231 -34.47 -34.74 -5.60
N GLY A 232 -34.60 -33.50 -5.13
CA GLY A 232 -34.52 -33.18 -3.69
C GLY A 232 -33.34 -32.31 -3.23
N THR A 233 -32.41 -31.94 -4.11
CA THR A 233 -31.29 -31.05 -3.71
C THR A 233 -31.66 -29.57 -3.86
N CYS A 234 -31.39 -28.77 -2.82
CA CYS A 234 -31.68 -27.35 -2.84
C CYS A 234 -30.75 -26.59 -3.81
N PRO A 235 -31.28 -25.79 -4.74
CA PRO A 235 -30.44 -25.05 -5.71
C PRO A 235 -29.63 -23.90 -5.10
N GLU A 236 -29.99 -23.44 -3.90
CA GLU A 236 -29.35 -22.28 -3.26
C GLU A 236 -28.20 -22.68 -2.32
N CYS A 237 -28.36 -23.75 -1.54
CA CYS A 237 -27.37 -24.17 -0.55
C CYS A 237 -26.89 -25.61 -0.72
N ASN A 238 -27.38 -26.31 -1.75
CA ASN A 238 -27.01 -27.68 -2.08
C ASN A 238 -27.28 -28.72 -0.97
N THR A 239 -28.13 -28.38 0.00
CA THR A 239 -28.59 -29.34 1.03
C THR A 239 -29.57 -30.33 0.41
N SER A 240 -29.38 -31.61 0.70
CA SER A 240 -30.31 -32.68 0.35
C SER A 240 -31.53 -32.60 1.25
N ASN A 241 -32.70 -32.41 0.65
CA ASN A 241 -33.99 -32.39 1.34
C ASN A 241 -34.80 -33.62 0.93
N SER A 242 -35.71 -34.04 1.80
CA SER A 242 -36.66 -35.12 1.49
C SER A 242 -37.50 -34.78 0.24
N ASP A 243 -37.91 -35.79 -0.52
CA ASP A 243 -38.69 -35.61 -1.77
C ASP A 243 -40.01 -34.83 -1.61
N ASP A 244 -40.60 -34.83 -0.41
CA ASP A 244 -41.84 -34.11 -0.08
C ASP A 244 -41.61 -32.69 0.52
N ALA A 245 -40.36 -32.23 0.61
CA ALA A 245 -40.03 -30.96 1.25
C ALA A 245 -40.47 -29.77 0.38
N LYS A 246 -41.40 -28.95 0.89
CA LYS A 246 -41.81 -27.69 0.24
C LYS A 246 -40.75 -26.58 0.39
N PHE A 247 -39.95 -26.64 1.45
CA PHE A 247 -38.90 -25.67 1.75
C PHE A 247 -37.63 -26.40 2.15
N CYS A 248 -36.48 -25.81 1.84
CA CYS A 248 -35.18 -26.33 2.25
C CYS A 248 -35.03 -26.26 3.77
N GLU A 249 -34.62 -27.38 4.39
CA GLU A 249 -34.41 -27.48 5.83
C GLU A 249 -33.27 -26.58 6.32
N SER A 250 -32.20 -26.41 5.52
CA SER A 250 -31.06 -25.58 5.91
C SER A 250 -31.25 -24.08 5.68
N CYS A 251 -31.89 -23.65 4.58
CA CYS A 251 -31.92 -22.24 4.20
C CYS A 251 -33.32 -21.65 3.98
N GLY A 252 -34.38 -22.47 4.05
CA GLY A 252 -35.76 -22.03 3.89
C GLY A 252 -36.19 -21.71 2.44
N THR A 253 -35.32 -21.95 1.44
CA THR A 253 -35.66 -21.73 0.02
C THR A 253 -36.81 -22.63 -0.41
N ASP A 254 -37.77 -22.08 -1.13
CA ASP A 254 -38.89 -22.82 -1.71
C ASP A 254 -38.38 -23.83 -2.76
N LEU A 255 -38.66 -25.11 -2.54
CA LEU A 255 -38.24 -26.20 -3.42
C LEU A 255 -39.36 -26.62 -4.38
N ALA A 256 -40.56 -26.07 -4.23
CA ALA A 256 -41.69 -26.37 -5.09
C ALA A 256 -41.61 -25.49 -6.36
N LYS A 257 -41.09 -26.08 -7.45
CA LYS A 257 -41.23 -25.52 -8.79
C LYS A 257 -41.62 -26.56 -9.81
#